data_AF-Q8YK24-F1
#
_entry.id   AF-Q8YK24-F1
#
_cell.length_a   1.000
_cell.length_b   1.000
_cell.length_c   1.000
_cell.angle_alpha   90.00
_cell.angle_beta   90.00
_cell.angle_gamma   90.00
#
_symmetry.space_group_name_H-M   'P 1'
#
loop_
_entity.id
_entity.type
_entity.pdbx_description
1 polymer ?
#
loop_
_entity_poly.entity_id
_entity_poly.type
_entity_poly.pdbx_seq_one_letter_code
_entity_poly.pdbx_strand_id
1 'polypeptide(L)'
;MEIELTDQNGIVFTAQVNAKSWRKAETSASEFADWAGAVSGKLGQRTEKGFEVVDAGIQIFEKKAKEVKPDVGETVAEAGASS
;
A
#
# COMPACT_ATOMS: atom_id res chain seq x y z
N MET A 1 2.68 -12.63 -10.77
CA MET A 1 3.15 -12.68 -9.36
C MET A 1 1.94 -12.49 -8.48
N GLU A 2 1.84 -13.23 -7.39
CA GLU A 2 0.72 -13.10 -6.46
C GLU A 2 1.11 -12.15 -5.33
N ILE A 3 0.19 -11.25 -4.97
CA ILE A 3 0.32 -10.40 -3.80
C ILE A 3 -0.98 -10.47 -2.98
N GLU A 4 -0.85 -10.35 -1.67
CA GLU A 4 -1.97 -10.27 -0.75
C GLU A 4 -1.95 -8.90 -0.07
N LEU A 5 -3.10 -8.22 -0.09
CA LEU A 5 -3.31 -6.93 0.54
C LEU A 5 -4.41 -7.08 1.58
N THR A 6 -4.15 -6.73 2.83
CA THR A 6 -5.17 -6.77 3.89
C THR A 6 -5.67 -5.37 4.18
N ASP A 7 -6.97 -5.17 4.06
CA ASP A 7 -7.62 -3.91 4.43
C ASP A 7 -7.76 -3.76 5.95
N GLN A 8 -8.03 -2.54 6.43
CA GLN A 8 -8.26 -2.25 7.85
C GLN A 8 -9.41 -3.06 8.47
N ASN A 9 -10.35 -3.52 7.64
CA ASN A 9 -11.45 -4.37 8.07
C ASN A 9 -11.08 -5.87 8.15
N GLY A 10 -9.82 -6.23 7.91
CA GLY A 10 -9.33 -7.61 7.89
C GLY A 10 -9.68 -8.39 6.62
N ILE A 11 -10.15 -7.71 5.57
CA ILE A 11 -10.49 -8.33 4.28
C ILE A 11 -9.20 -8.51 3.47
N VAL A 12 -8.94 -9.74 3.01
CA VAL A 12 -7.77 -10.06 2.18
C VAL A 12 -8.11 -9.94 0.70
N PHE A 13 -7.35 -9.11 -0.01
CA PHE A 13 -7.39 -8.98 -1.46
C PHE A 13 -6.19 -9.71 -2.05
N THR A 14 -6.46 -10.78 -2.79
CA THR A 14 -5.43 -11.54 -3.50
C THR A 14 -5.39 -11.06 -4.94
N ALA A 15 -4.26 -10.52 -5.39
CA ALA A 15 -4.12 -9.95 -6.71
C ALA A 15 -3.02 -10.68 -7.50
N GLN A 16 -3.37 -11.14 -8.70
CA GLN A 16 -2.40 -11.74 -9.62
C GLN A 16 -1.85 -10.67 -10.56
N VAL A 17 -0.72 -10.09 -10.16
CA VAL A 17 -0.09 -8.97 -10.86
C VAL A 17 0.57 -9.45 -12.15
N ASN A 18 0.28 -8.76 -13.25
CA ASN A 18 0.90 -9.05 -14.54
C ASN A 18 2.41 -8.71 -14.53
N ALA A 19 3.20 -9.56 -15.20
CA ALA A 19 4.66 -9.45 -15.22
C ALA A 19 5.19 -8.15 -15.86
N LYS A 20 4.43 -7.56 -16.79
CA LYS A 20 4.83 -6.32 -17.47
C LYS A 20 4.81 -5.13 -16.51
N SER A 21 3.76 -5.02 -15.71
CA SER A 21 3.63 -3.97 -14.69
C SER A 21 4.62 -4.18 -13.54
N TRP A 22 4.85 -5.44 -13.15
CA TRP A 22 5.85 -5.79 -12.14
C TRP A 22 7.26 -5.32 -12.52
N ARG A 23 7.72 -5.66 -13.74
CA ARG A 23 9.05 -5.23 -14.20
C ARG A 23 9.21 -3.72 -14.24
N LYS A 24 8.15 -2.99 -14.67
CA LYS A 24 8.15 -1.53 -14.64
C LYS A 24 8.25 -0.99 -13.22
N ALA A 25 7.51 -1.58 -12.30
CA ALA A 25 7.55 -1.22 -10.89
C ALA A 25 8.93 -1.47 -10.28
N GLU A 26 9.59 -2.60 -10.58
CA GLU A 26 10.95 -2.90 -10.11
C GLU A 26 11.97 -1.86 -10.59
N THR A 27 11.92 -1.48 -11.87
CA THR A 27 12.79 -0.42 -12.42
C THR A 27 12.55 0.90 -11.70
N SER A 28 11.30 1.35 -11.63
CA SER A 28 10.94 2.60 -10.95
C SER A 28 11.32 2.61 -9.46
N ALA A 29 11.11 1.50 -8.73
CA ALA A 29 11.49 1.39 -7.33
C ALA A 29 13.02 1.42 -7.12
N SER A 30 13.80 1.03 -8.14
CA SER A 30 15.26 1.10 -8.10
C SER A 30 15.80 2.49 -8.44
N GLU A 31 15.06 3.28 -9.22
CA GLU A 31 15.47 4.64 -9.61
C GLU A 31 14.99 5.72 -8.63
N PHE A 32 13.88 5.50 -7.93
CA PHE A 32 13.31 6.46 -6.99
C PHE A 32 13.86 6.28 -5.58
N ALA A 33 14.39 7.35 -4.99
CA ALA A 33 14.84 7.33 -3.59
C ALA A 33 13.68 7.15 -2.59
N ASP A 34 12.51 7.71 -2.92
CA ASP A 34 11.29 7.64 -2.12
C ASP A 34 10.10 7.38 -3.04
N TRP A 35 9.27 6.39 -2.74
CA TRP A 35 8.21 5.97 -3.65
C TRP A 35 6.99 5.38 -2.96
N ALA A 36 5.86 5.41 -3.68
CA ALA A 36 4.61 4.76 -3.30
C ALA A 36 4.13 3.85 -4.43
N GLY A 37 3.73 2.62 -4.08
CA GLY A 37 3.13 1.68 -5.00
C GLY A 37 1.62 1.75 -4.98
N ALA A 38 0.99 1.72 -6.15
CA ALA A 38 -0.44 1.51 -6.29
C ALA A 38 -0.68 0.16 -6.97
N VAL A 39 -1.60 -0.62 -6.39
CA VAL A 39 -2.12 -1.84 -6.99
C VAL A 39 -3.53 -1.53 -7.49
N SER A 40 -3.77 -1.79 -8.76
CA SER A 40 -5.06 -1.55 -9.42
C SER A 40 -5.48 -2.78 -10.18
N GLY A 41 -6.78 -3.04 -10.24
CA GLY A 41 -7.36 -4.13 -11.01
C GLY A 41 -8.87 -4.13 -10.88
N LYS A 42 -9.51 -5.15 -11.43
CA LYS A 42 -10.96 -5.33 -11.32
C LYS A 42 -11.27 -6.25 -10.16
N LEU A 43 -12.26 -5.87 -9.35
CA LEU A 43 -12.73 -6.73 -8.26
C LEU A 43 -13.37 -7.98 -8.87
N GLY A 44 -12.76 -9.14 -8.58
CA GLY A 44 -13.13 -10.45 -9.06
C GLY A 44 -14.02 -11.20 -8.05
N GLN A 45 -13.84 -12.52 -8.02
CA GLN A 45 -14.65 -13.38 -7.17
C GLN A 45 -14.32 -13.19 -5.69
N ARG A 46 -15.33 -13.35 -4.84
CA ARG A 46 -15.14 -13.39 -3.39
C ARG A 46 -14.50 -14.73 -3.01
N THR A 47 -13.41 -14.69 -2.28
CA THR A 47 -12.70 -15.86 -1.72
C THR A 47 -13.08 -16.05 -0.25
N GLU A 48 -12.66 -17.15 0.36
CA GLU A 48 -12.90 -17.41 1.80
C GLU A 48 -12.31 -16.31 2.71
N LYS A 49 -11.22 -15.68 2.28
CA LYS A 49 -10.49 -14.66 3.05
C LYS A 49 -10.83 -13.22 2.63
N GLY A 50 -11.45 -13.02 1.47
CA GLY A 50 -11.85 -11.71 0.97
C GLY A 50 -12.18 -11.73 -0.51
N PHE A 51 -11.36 -11.11 -1.36
CA PHE A 51 -11.63 -10.97 -2.79
C PHE A 51 -10.40 -11.23 -3.66
N GLU A 52 -10.64 -11.78 -4.84
CA GLU A 52 -9.64 -11.83 -5.90
C GLU A 52 -9.66 -10.51 -6.70
N VAL A 53 -8.49 -10.01 -7.09
CA VAL A 53 -8.36 -8.87 -8.01
C VAL A 53 -7.84 -9.40 -9.34
N VAL A 54 -8.71 -9.38 -10.35
CA VAL A 54 -8.39 -9.81 -11.73
C VAL A 54 -7.81 -8.65 -12.53
N ASP A 55 -7.02 -8.98 -13.55
CA ASP A 55 -6.28 -8.02 -14.38
C ASP A 55 -5.46 -7.03 -13.52
N ALA A 56 -4.87 -7.53 -12.43
CA ALA A 56 -4.13 -6.69 -11.52
C ALA A 56 -2.82 -6.18 -12.15
N GLY A 57 -2.52 -4.93 -11.85
CA GLY A 57 -1.28 -4.25 -12.22
C GLY A 57 -0.72 -3.47 -11.03
N ILE A 58 0.60 -3.36 -11.00
CA ILE A 58 1.32 -2.53 -10.04
C ILE A 58 1.98 -1.35 -10.76
N GLN A 59 1.94 -0.18 -10.13
CA GLN A 59 2.64 1.00 -10.61
C GLN A 59 3.30 1.72 -9.45
N ILE A 60 4.56 2.09 -9.62
CA ILE A 60 5.32 2.86 -8.63
C ILE A 60 5.32 4.32 -9.06
N PHE A 61 5.05 5.19 -8.09
CA PHE A 61 5.08 6.63 -8.23
C PHE A 61 6.16 7.18 -7.32
N GLU A 62 7.01 8.05 -7.87
CA GLU A 62 7.99 8.78 -7.07
C GLU A 62 7.25 9.69 -6.08
N LYS A 63 7.54 9.51 -4.79
CA LYS A 63 7.08 10.43 -3.76
C LYS A 63 7.99 11.64 -3.80
N LYS A 64 7.55 12.68 -4.50
CA LYS A 64 8.14 14.00 -4.29
C LYS A 64 7.94 14.37 -2.83
N ALA A 65 9.04 14.66 -2.13
CA ALA A 65 9.03 15.13 -0.76
C ALA A 65 8.03 16.28 -0.65
N LYS A 66 6.87 16.00 -0.07
CA LYS A 66 6.03 17.04 0.47
C LYS A 66 6.80 17.48 1.70
N GLU A 67 7.33 18.71 1.68
CA GLU A 67 7.93 19.31 2.87
C GLU A 67 7.06 18.92 4.07
N VAL A 68 7.68 18.23 5.02
CA VAL A 68 7.07 17.92 6.30
C VAL A 68 6.71 19.27 6.89
N LYS A 69 5.46 19.73 6.71
CA LYS A 69 4.90 20.66 7.68
C LYS A 69 4.96 19.88 8.98
N PRO A 70 5.69 20.36 10.00
CA PRO A 70 5.81 19.65 11.25
C PRO A 70 4.39 19.43 11.77
N ASP A 71 3.97 18.18 11.83
CA ASP A 71 2.83 17.79 12.62
C ASP A 71 3.26 17.99 14.06
N VAL A 72 2.94 19.16 14.60
CA VAL A 72 2.91 19.37 16.05
C VAL A 72 1.80 18.46 16.55
N GLY A 73 2.20 17.26 16.97
CA GLY A 73 1.29 16.22 17.41
C GLY A 73 1.94 15.13 18.24
N GLU A 74 3.19 15.31 18.69
CA GLU A 74 3.74 14.55 19.81
C GLU A 74 3.46 15.31 21.11
N THR A 75 2.38 14.95 21.79
CA THR A 75 2.29 15.17 23.25
C THR A 75 1.81 13.90 23.94
N VAL A 76 2.83 13.13 24.33
CA VAL A 76 3.04 12.46 25.62
C VAL A 76 2.03 11.45 26.15
N ALA A 77 2.61 10.28 26.42
CA ALA A 77 2.21 9.24 27.34
C ALA A 77 1.60 9.73 28.68
N GLU A 78 0.62 8.94 29.13
CA GLU A 78 0.50 8.33 30.46
C GLU A 78 0.88 9.11 31.73
N ALA A 79 -0.06 9.10 32.69
CA ALA A 79 0.10 9.01 34.16
C ALA A 79 -0.49 10.17 34.99
N GLY A 80 -1.54 9.84 35.76
CA GLY A 80 -1.47 9.94 37.21
C GLY A 80 -1.89 11.24 37.93
N ALA A 81 -2.85 11.07 38.84
CA ALA A 81 -2.91 11.62 40.20
C ALA A 81 -3.24 13.11 40.44
N SER A 82 -4.45 13.28 41.01
CA SER A 82 -4.75 13.97 42.27
C SER A 82 -4.10 15.32 42.59
N SER A 83 -4.93 16.36 42.77
CA SER A 83 -5.20 17.02 44.07
C SER A 83 -6.42 17.94 43.96
#